data_AF-A0A6B1IAE3-F1
#
_entry.id   AF-A0A6B1IAE3-F1
#
_cell.length_a   1.000
_cell.length_b   1.000
_cell.length_c   1.000
_cell.angle_alpha   90.00
_cell.angle_beta   90.00
_cell.angle_gamma   90.00
#
_symmetry.space_group_name_H-M   'P 1'
#
loop_
_entity.id
_entity.type
_entity.pdbx_description
1 polymer ?
#
loop_
_entity_poly.entity_id
_entity_poly.type
_entity_poly.pdbx_seq_one_letter_code
_entity_poly.pdbx_strand_id
1 'polypeptide(L)'
;MAPNTAVNLLTFVIEEVGIFAVGATVVGWVARDLISQHFDKELNKYQSEIDRELKRYQTELEKDKLRFSELHTQRAEITAELYERFVEFEEDMRSLTDPVERSDEPSKDEKLKTAQESGNQFVNFYMKNKIYFPPHICETVEELNKEMKDVYSKFRIYRPYDSSPGDPHDIDQWHESWKKVTEDEVPELKSELEDHFRGLLGVEFERHNDSPQESETEAETETAKE
;
A
#
# COMPACT_ATOMS: atom_id res chain seq x y z
N MET A 1 -83.26 36.29 -58.28
CA MET A 1 -82.93 35.38 -57.16
C MET A 1 -82.07 34.28 -57.75
N ALA A 2 -80.83 33.98 -57.38
CA ALA A 2 -80.09 34.21 -56.16
C ALA A 2 -78.55 34.17 -56.44
N PRO A 3 -77.78 35.20 -56.09
CA PRO A 3 -76.32 35.11 -55.96
C PRO A 3 -75.83 35.22 -54.51
N ASN A 4 -76.70 35.53 -53.54
CA ASN A 4 -76.30 35.84 -52.15
C ASN A 4 -76.16 34.63 -51.21
N THR A 5 -76.48 33.42 -51.66
CA THR A 5 -76.41 32.21 -50.80
C THR A 5 -75.03 31.53 -50.82
N ALA A 6 -74.27 31.64 -51.91
CA ALA A 6 -72.95 31.00 -52.02
C ALA A 6 -71.85 31.74 -51.24
N VAL A 7 -71.93 33.08 -51.18
CA VAL A 7 -70.95 33.91 -50.46
C VAL A 7 -71.10 33.77 -48.95
N ASN A 8 -72.33 33.69 -48.45
CA ASN A 8 -72.61 33.49 -47.01
C ASN A 8 -72.24 32.09 -46.50
N LEU A 9 -72.29 31.06 -47.35
CA LEU A 9 -71.85 29.70 -47.01
C LEU A 9 -70.32 29.60 -46.91
N LEU A 10 -69.59 30.29 -47.79
CA LEU A 10 -68.12 30.32 -47.76
C LEU A 10 -67.58 31.12 -46.56
N THR A 11 -68.19 32.25 -46.20
CA THR A 11 -67.78 33.01 -45.01
C THR A 11 -68.07 32.26 -43.71
N PHE A 12 -69.20 31.54 -43.62
CA PHE A 12 -69.54 30.75 -42.44
C PHE A 12 -68.59 29.56 -42.22
N VAL A 13 -68.19 28.86 -43.29
CA VAL A 13 -67.22 27.76 -43.21
C VAL A 13 -65.82 28.27 -42.87
N ILE A 14 -65.41 29.43 -43.37
CA ILE A 14 -64.11 30.05 -43.02
C ILE A 14 -64.09 30.54 -41.57
N GLU A 15 -65.21 31.07 -41.06
CA GLU A 15 -65.33 31.58 -39.69
C GLU A 15 -65.38 30.43 -38.66
N GLU A 16 -66.10 29.34 -38.93
CA GLU A 16 -66.12 28.18 -38.02
C GLU A 16 -64.81 27.38 -38.08
N VAL A 17 -64.23 27.12 -39.27
CA VAL A 17 -62.96 26.39 -39.38
C VAL A 17 -61.78 27.22 -38.83
N GLY A 18 -61.86 28.55 -38.92
CA GLY A 18 -60.87 29.47 -38.34
C GLY A 18 -60.81 29.40 -36.82
N ILE A 19 -61.96 29.30 -36.14
CA ILE A 19 -62.03 29.16 -34.68
C ILE A 19 -61.52 27.78 -34.23
N PHE A 20 -61.81 26.72 -34.98
CA PHE A 20 -61.25 25.38 -34.72
C PHE A 20 -59.74 25.31 -34.92
N ALA A 21 -59.19 25.98 -35.93
CA ALA A 21 -57.75 26.02 -36.17
C ALA A 21 -56.99 26.77 -35.05
N VAL A 22 -57.50 27.93 -34.63
CA VAL A 22 -56.91 28.69 -33.50
C VAL A 22 -57.03 27.90 -32.20
N GLY A 23 -58.18 27.28 -31.92
CA GLY A 23 -58.37 26.43 -30.75
C GLY A 23 -57.40 25.25 -30.71
N ALA A 24 -57.21 24.55 -31.84
CA ALA A 24 -56.27 23.43 -31.94
C ALA A 24 -54.82 23.84 -31.72
N THR A 25 -54.40 25.02 -32.20
CA THR A 25 -53.03 25.52 -31.97
C THR A 25 -52.75 25.85 -30.50
N VAL A 26 -53.72 26.48 -29.81
CA VAL A 26 -53.58 26.82 -28.38
C VAL A 26 -53.56 25.54 -27.53
N VAL A 27 -54.45 24.58 -27.80
CA VAL A 27 -54.49 23.30 -27.09
C VAL A 27 -53.21 22.49 -27.33
N GLY A 28 -52.71 22.46 -28.57
CA GLY A 28 -51.43 21.82 -28.88
C GLY A 28 -50.24 22.46 -28.18
N TRP A 29 -50.22 23.80 -28.05
CA TRP A 29 -49.17 24.52 -27.33
C TRP A 29 -49.21 24.25 -25.83
N VAL A 30 -50.40 24.31 -25.19
CA VAL A 30 -50.57 24.01 -23.76
C VAL A 30 -50.25 22.55 -23.44
N ALA A 31 -50.70 21.61 -24.29
CA ALA A 31 -50.38 20.19 -24.12
C ALA A 31 -48.87 19.95 -24.22
N ARG A 32 -48.19 20.57 -25.19
CA ARG A 32 -46.74 20.50 -25.32
C ARG A 32 -46.02 21.08 -24.10
N ASP A 33 -46.49 22.20 -23.56
CA ASP A 33 -45.89 22.86 -22.40
C ASP A 33 -46.02 22.01 -21.13
N LEU A 34 -47.21 21.46 -20.86
CA LEU A 34 -47.46 20.58 -19.72
C LEU A 34 -46.66 19.26 -19.81
N ILE A 35 -46.57 18.69 -21.01
CA ILE A 35 -45.76 17.50 -21.29
C ILE A 35 -44.29 17.80 -21.04
N SER A 36 -43.77 18.90 -21.60
CA SER A 36 -42.36 19.30 -21.45
C SER A 36 -42.02 19.57 -19.98
N GLN A 37 -42.89 20.27 -19.25
CA GLN A 37 -42.67 20.58 -17.84
C GLN A 37 -42.67 19.34 -16.93
N HIS A 38 -43.48 18.33 -17.25
CA HIS A 38 -43.48 17.06 -16.51
C HIS A 38 -42.21 16.24 -16.81
N PHE A 39 -41.84 16.11 -18.08
CA PHE A 39 -40.62 15.39 -18.49
C PHE A 39 -39.34 16.07 -18.01
N ASP A 40 -39.25 17.39 -18.08
CA ASP A 40 -38.11 18.15 -17.57
C ASP A 40 -37.95 17.97 -16.06
N LYS A 41 -39.06 17.89 -15.32
CA LYS A 41 -39.02 17.69 -13.87
C LYS A 41 -38.54 16.29 -13.50
N GLU A 42 -38.96 15.27 -14.22
CA GLU A 42 -38.47 13.90 -14.02
C GLU A 42 -37.01 13.76 -14.45
N LEU A 43 -36.62 14.30 -15.61
CA LEU A 43 -35.23 14.28 -16.09
C LEU A 43 -34.28 15.01 -15.14
N ASN A 44 -34.65 16.19 -14.65
CA ASN A 44 -33.86 16.91 -13.67
C ASN A 44 -33.74 16.15 -12.34
N LYS A 45 -34.80 15.42 -11.94
CA LYS A 45 -34.77 14.58 -10.74
C LYS A 45 -33.82 13.40 -10.93
N TYR A 46 -33.89 12.69 -12.06
CA TYR A 46 -32.97 11.59 -12.38
C TYR A 46 -31.52 12.06 -12.53
N GLN A 47 -31.27 13.19 -13.21
CA GLN A 47 -29.93 13.77 -13.29
C GLN A 47 -29.39 14.16 -11.91
N SER A 48 -30.22 14.79 -11.08
CA SER A 48 -29.85 15.16 -9.70
C SER A 48 -29.56 13.93 -8.83
N GLU A 49 -30.31 12.85 -8.99
CA GLU A 49 -30.10 11.59 -8.28
C GLU A 49 -28.80 10.90 -8.72
N ILE A 50 -28.55 10.83 -10.03
CA ILE A 50 -27.31 10.32 -10.61
C ILE A 50 -26.11 11.15 -10.16
N ASP A 51 -26.17 12.48 -10.26
CA ASP A 51 -25.09 13.39 -9.81
C ASP A 51 -24.83 13.25 -8.32
N ARG A 52 -25.88 13.04 -7.52
CA ARG A 52 -25.77 12.83 -6.08
C ARG A 52 -25.10 11.50 -5.75
N GLU A 53 -25.46 10.42 -6.45
CA GLU A 53 -24.81 9.12 -6.30
C GLU A 53 -23.36 9.17 -6.75
N LEU A 54 -23.07 9.80 -7.89
CA LEU A 54 -21.72 9.95 -8.42
C LEU A 54 -20.83 10.74 -7.46
N LYS A 55 -21.31 11.87 -6.92
CA LYS A 55 -20.60 12.62 -5.88
C LYS A 55 -20.39 11.80 -4.61
N ARG A 56 -21.38 11.00 -4.20
CA ARG A 56 -21.25 10.12 -3.04
C ARG A 56 -20.15 9.09 -3.26
N TYR A 57 -20.15 8.39 -4.40
CA TYR A 57 -19.11 7.42 -4.75
C TYR A 57 -17.73 8.06 -4.84
N GLN A 58 -17.62 9.24 -5.46
CA GLN A 58 -16.35 9.99 -5.49
C GLN A 58 -15.86 10.32 -4.08
N THR A 59 -16.75 10.83 -3.21
CA THR A 59 -16.39 11.17 -1.82
C THR A 59 -15.98 9.94 -1.01
N GLU A 60 -16.67 8.80 -1.21
CA GLU A 60 -16.36 7.54 -0.53
C GLU A 60 -15.00 7.00 -1.00
N LEU A 61 -14.75 7.02 -2.30
CA LEU A 61 -13.49 6.59 -2.90
C LEU A 61 -12.31 7.50 -2.51
N GLU A 62 -12.52 8.82 -2.40
CA GLU A 62 -11.53 9.76 -1.87
C GLU A 62 -11.20 9.49 -0.40
N LYS A 63 -12.23 9.21 0.43
CA LYS A 63 -12.03 8.86 1.84
C LYS A 63 -11.27 7.55 2.00
N ASP A 64 -11.59 6.55 1.19
CA ASP A 64 -10.89 5.26 1.23
C ASP A 64 -9.45 5.40 0.76
N LYS A 65 -9.20 6.18 -0.30
CA LYS A 65 -7.83 6.53 -0.72
C LYS A 65 -7.04 7.23 0.37
N LEU A 66 -7.65 8.19 1.06
CA LEU A 66 -7.00 8.93 2.14
C LEU A 66 -6.68 8.02 3.33
N ARG A 67 -7.63 7.20 3.77
CA ARG A 67 -7.42 6.21 4.84
C ARG A 67 -6.36 5.18 4.49
N PHE A 68 -6.39 4.70 3.25
CA PHE A 68 -5.38 3.78 2.73
C PHE A 68 -4.00 4.46 2.74
N SER A 69 -3.90 5.68 2.23
CA SER A 69 -2.65 6.45 2.22
C SER A 69 -2.10 6.66 3.64
N GLU A 70 -2.94 7.03 4.60
CA GLU A 70 -2.53 7.21 6.01
C GLU A 70 -2.02 5.91 6.62
N LEU A 71 -2.76 4.81 6.44
CA LEU A 71 -2.36 3.50 6.96
C LEU A 71 -1.05 3.02 6.35
N HIS A 72 -0.87 3.18 5.03
CA HIS A 72 0.35 2.81 4.33
C HIS A 72 1.54 3.67 4.77
N THR A 73 1.33 4.98 4.98
CA THR A 73 2.37 5.88 5.49
C THR A 73 2.79 5.46 6.90
N GLN A 74 1.82 5.26 7.80
CA GLN A 74 2.11 4.83 9.17
C GLN A 74 2.84 3.48 9.22
N ARG A 75 2.44 2.53 8.36
CA ARG A 75 3.10 1.22 8.27
C ARG A 75 4.54 1.35 7.77
N ALA A 76 4.80 2.23 6.80
CA ALA A 76 6.14 2.49 6.30
C ALA A 76 7.04 3.12 7.37
N GLU A 77 6.54 4.12 8.10
CA GLU A 77 7.26 4.76 9.23
C GLU A 77 7.61 3.74 10.32
N ILE A 78 6.63 2.94 10.75
CA ILE A 78 6.84 1.89 11.76
C ILE A 78 7.85 0.83 11.29
N THR A 79 7.82 0.48 10.00
CA THR A 79 8.76 -0.49 9.42
C THR A 79 10.18 0.07 9.41
N ALA A 80 10.36 1.32 9.00
CA ALA A 80 11.66 1.99 8.99
C ALA A 80 12.24 2.13 10.41
N GLU A 81 11.43 2.56 11.38
CA GLU A 81 11.88 2.70 12.77
C GLU A 81 12.21 1.35 13.42
N LEU A 82 11.45 0.29 13.11
CA LEU A 82 11.79 -1.06 13.58
C LEU A 82 13.16 -1.51 13.05
N TYR A 83 13.41 -1.28 11.76
CA TYR A 83 14.67 -1.65 11.12
C TYR A 83 15.85 -0.86 11.69
N GLU A 84 15.71 0.45 11.88
CA GLU A 84 16.72 1.31 12.50
C GLU A 84 17.14 0.77 13.87
N ARG A 85 16.16 0.49 14.74
CA ARG A 85 16.41 -0.06 16.09
C ARG A 85 17.07 -1.44 16.05
N PHE A 86 16.74 -2.25 15.04
CA PHE A 86 17.41 -3.53 14.85
C PHE A 86 18.87 -3.35 14.46
N VAL A 87 19.18 -2.44 13.53
CA VAL A 87 20.56 -2.15 13.12
C VAL A 87 21.39 -1.66 14.30
N GLU A 88 20.87 -0.75 15.12
CA GLU A 88 21.54 -0.31 16.35
C GLU A 88 21.86 -1.49 17.29
N PHE A 89 20.87 -2.35 17.52
CA PHE A 89 21.05 -3.53 18.35
C PHE A 89 22.07 -4.52 17.76
N GLU A 90 22.06 -4.71 16.45
CA GLU A 90 23.04 -5.55 15.74
C GLU A 90 24.47 -5.00 15.90
N GLU A 91 24.66 -3.69 15.72
CA GLU A 91 25.96 -3.04 15.88
C GLU A 91 26.50 -3.19 17.31
N ASP A 92 25.65 -3.00 18.32
CA ASP A 92 26.03 -3.17 19.72
C ASP A 92 26.38 -4.63 20.04
N MET A 93 25.63 -5.58 19.49
CA MET A 93 25.91 -7.00 19.63
C MET A 93 27.21 -7.41 18.94
N ARG A 94 27.50 -6.87 17.75
CA ARG A 94 28.80 -7.04 17.08
C ARG A 94 29.92 -6.49 17.95
N SER A 95 29.77 -5.27 18.48
CA SER A 95 30.78 -4.69 19.38
C SER A 95 31.05 -5.54 20.62
N LEU A 96 29.98 -6.11 21.22
CA LEU A 96 30.07 -7.03 22.34
C LEU A 96 30.80 -8.33 21.99
N THR A 97 30.45 -8.93 20.86
CA THR A 97 31.01 -10.22 20.41
C THR A 97 32.32 -10.10 19.65
N ASP A 98 32.83 -8.90 19.36
CA ASP A 98 34.11 -8.70 18.67
C ASP A 98 35.26 -9.34 19.48
N PRO A 99 35.98 -10.34 18.93
CA PRO A 99 37.12 -10.97 19.59
C PRO A 99 38.35 -10.06 19.69
N VAL A 100 38.38 -8.95 18.94
CA VAL A 100 39.48 -7.98 18.96
C VAL A 100 39.10 -6.80 19.85
N GLU A 101 39.78 -6.67 21.00
CA GLU A 101 39.64 -5.49 21.86
C GLU A 101 40.66 -4.41 21.48
N ARG A 102 40.18 -3.21 21.17
CA ARG A 102 41.04 -2.03 21.00
C ARG A 102 41.19 -1.29 22.32
N SER A 103 42.36 -0.68 22.54
CA SER A 103 42.69 -0.04 23.82
C SER A 103 41.84 1.20 24.16
N ASP A 104 41.13 1.75 23.17
CA ASP A 104 40.25 2.91 23.27
C ASP A 104 38.75 2.56 23.34
N GLU A 105 38.41 1.27 23.34
CA GLU A 105 37.02 0.82 23.37
C GLU A 105 36.43 0.75 24.78
N PRO A 106 35.09 0.85 24.92
CA PRO A 106 34.41 0.60 26.18
C PRO A 106 34.69 -0.82 26.70
N SER A 107 34.61 -0.97 28.02
CA SER A 107 34.74 -2.27 28.68
C SER A 107 33.66 -3.26 28.22
N LYS A 108 33.91 -4.56 28.33
CA LYS A 108 32.93 -5.59 27.97
C LYS A 108 31.63 -5.49 28.78
N ASP A 109 31.70 -5.09 30.06
CA ASP A 109 30.51 -4.83 30.88
C ASP A 109 29.69 -3.63 30.36
N GLU A 110 30.35 -2.57 29.88
CA GLU A 110 29.68 -1.43 29.26
C GLU A 110 29.05 -1.84 27.92
N LYS A 111 29.77 -2.56 27.06
CA LYS A 111 29.24 -3.10 25.80
C LYS A 111 28.03 -4.02 26.03
N LEU A 112 28.09 -4.87 27.07
CA LEU A 112 26.98 -5.75 27.47
C LEU A 112 25.75 -4.92 27.86
N LYS A 113 25.95 -3.85 28.63
CA LYS A 113 24.87 -2.93 29.02
C LYS A 113 24.28 -2.22 27.81
N THR A 114 25.11 -1.71 26.90
CA THR A 114 24.64 -1.04 25.68
C THR A 114 23.80 -1.98 24.81
N ALA A 115 24.30 -3.20 24.55
CA ALA A 115 23.56 -4.22 23.81
C ALA A 115 22.24 -4.62 24.49
N GLN A 116 22.20 -4.64 25.83
CA GLN A 116 20.96 -4.86 26.56
C GLN A 116 19.96 -3.71 26.35
N GLU A 117 20.43 -2.47 26.38
CA GLU A 117 19.59 -1.28 26.21
C GLU A 117 19.00 -1.20 24.81
N SER A 118 19.81 -1.32 23.75
CA SER A 118 19.33 -1.33 22.36
C SER A 118 18.45 -2.54 22.06
N GLY A 119 18.80 -3.74 22.54
CA GLY A 119 17.96 -4.93 22.41
C GLY A 119 16.59 -4.76 23.08
N ASN A 120 16.53 -4.13 24.26
CA ASN A 120 15.25 -3.81 24.90
C ASN A 120 14.45 -2.77 24.10
N GLN A 121 15.10 -1.76 23.52
CA GLN A 121 14.42 -0.77 22.70
C GLN A 121 13.80 -1.41 21.45
N PHE A 122 14.56 -2.25 20.74
CA PHE A 122 14.08 -3.01 19.59
C PHE A 122 12.86 -3.88 19.95
N VAL A 123 12.97 -4.73 20.97
CA VAL A 123 11.89 -5.64 21.36
C VAL A 123 10.66 -4.87 21.86
N ASN A 124 10.84 -3.83 22.67
CA ASN A 124 9.71 -3.04 23.17
C ASN A 124 8.98 -2.32 22.04
N PHE A 125 9.72 -1.80 21.06
CA PHE A 125 9.12 -1.17 19.89
C PHE A 125 8.35 -2.19 19.04
N TYR A 126 8.96 -3.34 18.74
CA TYR A 126 8.30 -4.43 18.03
C TYR A 126 7.00 -4.86 18.72
N MET A 127 7.04 -5.14 20.02
CA MET A 127 5.86 -5.64 20.74
C MET A 127 4.71 -4.64 20.78
N LYS A 128 4.99 -3.33 20.83
CA LYS A 128 3.98 -2.28 20.78
C LYS A 128 3.36 -2.12 19.39
N ASN A 129 4.12 -2.43 18.35
CA ASN A 129 3.73 -2.21 16.95
C ASN A 129 3.46 -3.51 16.18
N LYS A 130 3.46 -4.67 16.84
CA LYS A 130 3.31 -5.99 16.21
C LYS A 130 2.11 -6.10 15.26
N ILE A 131 1.02 -5.39 15.58
CA ILE A 131 -0.21 -5.39 14.78
C ILE A 131 -0.06 -4.80 13.36
N TYR A 132 0.98 -4.00 13.11
CA TYR A 132 1.24 -3.39 11.80
C TYR A 132 1.97 -4.34 10.83
N PHE A 133 2.42 -5.50 11.31
CA PHE A 133 3.23 -6.43 10.54
C PHE A 133 2.44 -7.70 10.15
N PRO A 134 2.65 -8.22 8.93
CA PRO A 134 2.17 -9.55 8.56
C PRO A 134 2.78 -10.66 9.43
N PRO A 135 2.14 -11.84 9.50
CA PRO A 135 2.65 -12.97 10.28
C PRO A 135 4.08 -13.38 9.94
N HIS A 136 4.44 -13.48 8.65
CA HIS A 136 5.80 -13.88 8.25
C HIS A 136 6.88 -12.91 8.76
N ILE A 137 6.64 -11.60 8.71
CA ILE A 137 7.56 -10.60 9.29
C ILE A 137 7.70 -10.80 10.80
N CYS A 138 6.58 -11.06 11.49
CA CYS A 138 6.61 -11.33 12.93
C CYS A 138 7.46 -12.56 13.26
N GLU A 139 7.36 -13.61 12.46
CA GLU A 139 8.14 -14.84 12.61
C GLU A 139 9.64 -14.56 12.46
N THR A 140 10.05 -13.88 11.38
CA THR A 140 11.46 -13.50 11.15
C THR A 140 12.01 -12.63 12.28
N VAL A 141 11.25 -11.63 12.75
CA VAL A 141 11.67 -10.74 13.85
C VAL A 141 11.81 -11.50 15.18
N GLU A 142 10.91 -12.43 15.45
CA GLU A 142 10.94 -13.25 16.67
C GLU A 142 12.09 -14.24 16.67
N GLU A 143 12.37 -14.86 15.53
CA GLU A 143 13.52 -15.73 15.33
C GLU A 143 14.83 -14.95 15.49
N LEU A 144 14.94 -13.80 14.84
CA LEU A 144 16.10 -12.92 14.95
C LEU A 144 16.35 -12.48 16.41
N ASN A 145 15.31 -12.09 17.13
CA ASN A 145 15.40 -11.74 18.55
C ASN A 145 15.82 -12.95 19.40
N LYS A 146 15.36 -14.15 19.08
CA LYS A 146 15.74 -15.39 19.77
C LYS A 146 17.23 -15.66 19.58
N GLU A 147 17.75 -15.57 18.36
CA GLU A 147 19.17 -15.81 18.09
C GLU A 147 20.07 -14.77 18.77
N MET A 148 19.68 -13.50 18.75
CA MET A 148 20.40 -12.43 19.44
C MET A 148 20.38 -12.59 20.97
N LYS A 149 19.25 -13.01 21.55
CA LYS A 149 19.14 -13.28 22.99
C LYS A 149 19.96 -14.47 23.44
N ASP A 150 20.07 -15.50 22.61
CA ASP A 150 20.93 -16.65 22.87
C ASP A 150 22.39 -16.21 23.02
N VAL A 151 22.89 -15.45 22.04
CA VAL A 151 24.25 -14.86 22.08
C VAL A 151 24.43 -13.96 23.31
N TYR A 152 23.50 -13.03 23.55
CA TYR A 152 23.57 -12.13 24.71
C TYR A 152 23.61 -12.90 26.03
N SER A 153 22.82 -13.96 26.16
CA SER A 153 22.77 -14.77 27.38
C SER A 153 24.09 -15.49 27.64
N LYS A 154 24.79 -15.94 26.59
CA LYS A 154 26.12 -16.53 26.72
C LYS A 154 27.11 -15.54 27.34
N PHE A 155 27.15 -14.30 26.84
CA PHE A 155 28.04 -13.25 27.36
C PHE A 155 27.67 -12.76 28.76
N ARG A 156 26.38 -12.78 29.10
CA ARG A 156 25.91 -12.37 30.43
C ARG A 156 26.17 -13.42 31.51
N ILE A 157 25.96 -14.71 31.20
CA ILE A 157 25.98 -15.80 32.19
C ILE A 157 27.36 -16.40 32.31
N TYR A 158 27.98 -16.79 31.18
CA TYR A 158 29.25 -17.50 31.19
C TYR A 158 30.44 -16.56 31.21
N ARG A 159 30.26 -15.31 30.76
CA ARG A 159 31.30 -14.28 30.72
C ARG A 159 32.62 -14.83 30.17
N PRO A 160 32.66 -15.26 28.90
CA PRO A 160 33.85 -15.87 28.30
C PRO A 160 35.11 -14.95 28.33
N TYR A 161 34.95 -13.68 28.70
CA TYR A 161 36.01 -12.70 28.92
C TYR A 161 36.56 -12.64 30.36
N ASP A 162 35.88 -13.22 31.36
CA ASP A 162 36.31 -13.22 32.78
C ASP A 162 37.26 -14.40 33.11
N SER A 163 37.35 -15.39 32.23
CA SER A 163 38.20 -16.57 32.42
C SER A 163 39.69 -16.26 32.26
N SER A 164 40.55 -17.16 32.79
CA SER A 164 42.00 -17.02 32.61
C SER A 164 42.36 -16.95 31.13
N PRO A 165 43.25 -16.02 30.71
CA PRO A 165 43.62 -15.87 29.31
C PRO A 165 44.06 -17.21 28.70
N GLY A 166 43.35 -17.68 27.68
CA GLY A 166 43.71 -18.89 26.93
C GLY A 166 42.96 -20.17 27.30
N ASP A 167 41.83 -20.12 28.03
CA ASP A 167 40.93 -21.28 28.10
C ASP A 167 40.34 -21.57 26.71
N PRO A 168 40.64 -22.73 26.08
CA PRO A 168 40.16 -23.04 24.74
C PRO A 168 38.63 -23.05 24.63
N HIS A 169 37.93 -23.41 25.71
CA HIS A 169 36.48 -23.54 25.69
C HIS A 169 35.77 -22.18 25.57
N ASP A 170 36.32 -21.14 26.18
CA ASP A 170 35.76 -19.79 26.13
C ASP A 170 36.07 -19.08 24.81
N ILE A 171 37.24 -19.36 24.23
CA ILE A 171 37.62 -18.85 22.91
C ILE A 171 36.71 -19.45 21.82
N ASP A 172 36.44 -20.75 21.87
CA ASP A 172 35.56 -21.42 20.90
C ASP A 172 34.12 -20.87 20.99
N GLN A 173 33.58 -20.72 22.20
CA GLN A 173 32.25 -20.15 22.41
C GLN A 173 32.14 -18.70 21.95
N TRP A 174 33.17 -17.89 22.22
CA TRP A 174 33.21 -16.51 21.75
C TRP A 174 33.21 -16.46 20.22
N HIS A 175 34.06 -17.25 19.57
CA HIS A 175 34.10 -17.34 18.10
C HIS A 175 32.77 -17.79 17.51
N GLU A 176 32.11 -18.78 18.11
CA GLU A 176 30.77 -19.23 17.69
C GLU A 176 29.75 -18.09 17.79
N SER A 177 29.73 -17.35 18.89
CA SER A 177 28.86 -16.19 19.08
C SER A 177 29.15 -15.05 18.10
N TRP A 178 30.42 -14.79 17.80
CA TRP A 178 30.81 -13.79 16.79
C TRP A 178 30.30 -14.18 15.41
N LYS A 179 30.51 -15.45 15.00
CA LYS A 179 30.05 -15.96 13.70
C LYS A 179 28.54 -15.94 13.56
N LYS A 180 27.81 -16.36 14.58
CA LYS A 180 26.35 -16.29 14.62
C LYS A 180 25.79 -14.89 14.32
N VAL A 181 26.47 -13.85 14.82
CA VAL A 181 26.07 -12.44 14.62
C VAL A 181 26.54 -11.89 13.26
N THR A 182 27.64 -12.39 12.70
CA THR A 182 28.33 -11.73 11.57
C THR A 182 28.34 -12.51 10.26
N GLU A 183 28.22 -13.84 10.31
CA GLU A 183 28.39 -14.74 9.17
C GLU A 183 27.21 -15.71 8.99
N ASP A 184 26.57 -16.18 10.06
CA ASP A 184 25.61 -17.29 10.01
C ASP A 184 24.14 -16.82 10.14
N GLU A 185 23.45 -17.14 11.23
CA GLU A 185 21.98 -17.03 11.32
C GLU A 185 21.46 -15.58 11.31
N VAL A 186 22.14 -14.65 11.98
CA VAL A 186 21.66 -13.26 12.08
C VAL A 186 21.70 -12.55 10.72
N PRO A 187 22.78 -12.62 9.92
CA PRO A 187 22.80 -12.07 8.57
C PRO A 187 21.74 -12.67 7.63
N GLU A 188 21.49 -13.98 7.70
CA GLU A 188 20.46 -14.65 6.89
C GLU A 188 19.06 -14.11 7.22
N LEU A 189 18.70 -14.10 8.50
CA LEU A 189 17.42 -13.58 8.98
C LEU A 189 17.27 -12.08 8.71
N LYS A 190 18.36 -11.31 8.81
CA LYS A 190 18.39 -9.89 8.45
C LYS A 190 18.08 -9.70 6.97
N SER A 191 18.71 -10.49 6.08
CA SER A 191 18.46 -10.39 4.64
C SER A 191 16.99 -10.70 4.32
N GLU A 192 16.43 -11.74 4.91
CA GLU A 192 15.01 -12.08 4.75
C GLU A 192 14.09 -10.95 5.25
N LEU A 193 14.40 -10.37 6.41
CA LEU A 193 13.65 -9.24 6.96
C LEU A 193 13.71 -8.01 6.05
N GLU A 194 14.89 -7.70 5.51
CA GLU A 194 15.06 -6.60 4.56
C GLU A 194 14.24 -6.81 3.29
N ASP A 195 14.18 -8.02 2.75
CA ASP A 195 13.38 -8.34 1.57
C ASP A 195 11.88 -8.18 1.86
N HIS A 196 11.42 -8.64 3.02
CA HIS A 196 10.04 -8.38 3.47
C HIS A 196 9.73 -6.88 3.60
N PHE A 197 10.66 -6.09 4.13
CA PHE A 197 10.50 -4.65 4.26
C PHE A 197 10.50 -3.95 2.90
N ARG A 198 11.39 -4.34 1.97
CA ARG A 198 11.40 -3.85 0.58
C ARG A 198 10.08 -4.15 -0.13
N GLY A 199 9.55 -5.36 0.05
CA GLY A 199 8.24 -5.75 -0.47
C GLY A 199 7.10 -4.90 0.11
N LEU A 200 7.11 -4.66 1.42
CA LEU A 200 6.12 -3.82 2.12
C LEU A 200 6.16 -2.35 1.67
N LEU A 201 7.36 -1.84 1.38
CA LEU A 201 7.60 -0.48 0.89
C LEU A 201 7.43 -0.35 -0.63
N GLY A 202 7.22 -1.45 -1.36
CA GLY A 202 7.01 -1.46 -2.80
C GLY A 202 8.28 -1.30 -3.66
N VAL A 203 9.48 -1.47 -3.08
CA VAL A 203 10.76 -1.32 -3.77
C VAL A 203 10.99 -2.41 -4.83
N GLU A 204 10.37 -3.59 -4.67
CA GLU A 204 10.53 -4.72 -5.60
C GLU A 204 9.63 -4.65 -6.85
N PHE A 205 8.58 -3.82 -6.84
CA PHE A 205 7.61 -3.73 -7.94
C PHE A 205 8.16 -3.08 -9.23
N GLU A 206 9.32 -2.43 -9.17
CA GLU A 206 9.91 -1.74 -10.33
C GLU A 206 10.80 -2.63 -11.21
N ARG A 207 11.13 -3.86 -10.80
CA ARG A 207 12.04 -4.73 -11.56
C ARG A 207 11.41 -5.54 -12.70
N HIS A 208 10.09 -5.45 -12.93
CA HIS A 208 9.39 -6.31 -13.89
C HIS A 208 8.59 -5.60 -14.99
N ASN A 209 8.73 -4.27 -15.15
CA ASN A 209 8.00 -3.51 -16.18
C ASN A 209 8.85 -3.04 -17.38
N ASP A 210 10.16 -3.34 -17.37
CA ASP A 210 11.05 -3.12 -18.51
C ASP A 210 11.60 -4.46 -19.02
N SER A 211 10.82 -5.14 -19.87
CA SER A 211 11.36 -6.12 -20.81
C SER A 211 10.68 -5.90 -22.16
N PRO A 212 11.46 -5.68 -23.25
CA PRO A 212 10.91 -5.38 -24.56
C PRO A 212 10.02 -6.51 -25.06
N GLN A 213 8.89 -6.14 -25.67
CA GLN A 213 8.11 -7.05 -26.52
C GLN A 213 9.06 -7.71 -27.53
N GLU A 214 9.20 -9.03 -27.45
CA GLU A 214 9.75 -9.83 -28.53
C GLU A 214 8.89 -9.60 -29.77
N SER A 215 9.51 -8.96 -30.76
CA SER A 215 8.99 -8.75 -32.09
C SER A 215 8.76 -10.10 -32.77
N GLU A 216 7.49 -10.37 -33.11
CA GLU A 216 7.12 -11.26 -34.20
C GLU A 216 7.79 -10.77 -35.49
N THR A 217 8.83 -11.44 -35.97
CA THR A 217 9.13 -11.49 -37.42
C THR A 217 10.07 -12.65 -37.75
N GLU A 218 9.78 -13.30 -38.89
CA GLU A 218 10.60 -14.28 -39.64
C GLU A 218 10.45 -15.76 -39.18
N ALA A 219 10.08 -16.73 -40.03
CA ALA A 219 9.98 -16.76 -41.48
C ALA A 219 9.01 -17.86 -41.96
N GLU A 220 7.96 -17.44 -42.68
CA GLU A 220 7.45 -18.21 -43.81
C GLU A 220 8.42 -18.01 -44.98
N THR A 221 9.20 -19.02 -45.36
CA THR A 221 9.58 -19.29 -46.75
C THR A 221 10.38 -20.60 -46.80
N GLU A 222 9.70 -21.72 -47.03
CA GLU A 222 10.33 -22.83 -47.75
C GLU A 222 9.28 -23.72 -48.42
N THR A 223 8.67 -23.21 -49.50
CA THR A 223 8.12 -24.04 -50.57
C THR A 223 8.49 -23.41 -51.91
N ALA A 224 9.55 -23.92 -52.56
CA ALA A 224 9.60 -24.21 -54.01
C ALA A 224 11.06 -24.37 -54.54
N LYS A 225 11.31 -25.54 -55.17
CA LYS A 225 12.41 -25.91 -56.10
C LYS A 225 13.76 -26.20 -55.43
N GLU A 226 14.43 -27.34 -55.64
CA GLU A 226 14.45 -28.33 -56.74
C GLU A 226 14.38 -29.79 -56.25
#